data_AF-A0A1L8ED55-F1
#
_entry.id   AF-A0A1L8ED55-F1
#
_cell.length_a   1.000
_cell.length_b   1.000
_cell.length_c   1.000
_cell.angle_alpha   90.00
_cell.angle_beta   90.00
_cell.angle_gamma   90.00
#
_symmetry.space_group_name_H-M   'P 1'
#
loop_
_entity.id
_entity.type
_entity.pdbx_description
1 polymer ?
#
loop_
_entity_poly.entity_id
_entity_poly.type
_entity_poly.pdbx_seq_one_letter_code
_entity_poly.pdbx_strand_id
1 'polypeptide(L)'
;MRITQLLRSKLKEFSNFPKEYIERSKKQVFYETPKGAPQYLNRTVERKRYRYTTNRPWTGHFRQQNMPGTVRKKVFVTPIEDWSYFRGDRIEVLVGKDKGKHGLVSQVIPERNWVIVDGVNWHYRTVGAEDGFPGILIRSEAPLDVTKDIRLVDPSDLQGCDFEWRYTEDGEKVRVSMRTGRIIPIPESNNHTHDYKTKAAYVEREGKDTPATVIKEITFQPKLCTFEMDIMEEMGIEEDRVPKKSFWY
;
A
#
# COMPACT_ATOMS: atom_id res chain seq x y z
N MET A 1 -15.57 -21.46 -10.25
CA MET A 1 -14.31 -20.72 -10.08
C MET A 1 -14.61 -19.22 -10.10
N ARG A 2 -14.48 -18.49 -8.98
CA ARG A 2 -14.71 -17.04 -8.93
C ARG A 2 -13.44 -16.29 -9.37
N ILE A 3 -13.41 -15.87 -10.63
CA ILE A 3 -12.36 -15.04 -11.23
C ILE A 3 -12.58 -13.57 -10.83
N THR A 4 -12.61 -13.24 -9.54
CA THR A 4 -12.88 -11.84 -9.10
C THR A 4 -11.95 -11.31 -8.01
N GLN A 5 -10.78 -11.91 -7.79
CA GLN A 5 -9.87 -11.46 -6.71
C GLN A 5 -8.39 -11.32 -7.08
N LEU A 6 -8.05 -11.20 -8.37
CA LEU A 6 -6.68 -10.90 -8.80
C LEU A 6 -6.66 -9.68 -9.74
N LEU A 7 -7.24 -8.57 -9.28
CA LEU A 7 -6.73 -7.27 -9.71
C LEU A 7 -5.36 -7.12 -9.04
N ARG A 8 -4.30 -7.51 -9.75
CA ARG A 8 -2.91 -7.30 -9.30
C ARG A 8 -2.64 -5.79 -9.34
N SER A 9 -3.01 -5.07 -8.29
CA SER A 9 -2.47 -3.73 -8.08
C SER A 9 -0.96 -3.87 -7.86
N LYS A 10 -0.16 -3.56 -8.90
CA LYS A 10 1.30 -3.36 -8.77
C LYS A 10 1.65 -2.09 -7.98
N LEU A 11 0.75 -1.61 -7.12
CA LEU A 11 1.05 -0.57 -6.17
C LEU A 11 1.82 -1.22 -5.03
N LYS A 12 3.02 -0.73 -4.78
CA LYS A 12 3.72 -0.97 -3.53
C LYS A 12 2.88 -0.29 -2.44
N GLU A 13 1.92 -1.01 -1.88
CA GLU A 13 1.07 -0.53 -0.78
C GLU A 13 2.00 -0.11 0.35
N PHE A 14 2.22 1.19 0.50
CA PHE A 14 2.99 1.80 1.59
C PHE A 14 4.34 1.13 1.82
N SER A 15 5.30 1.46 0.97
CA SER A 15 6.63 0.88 0.82
C SER A 15 7.46 0.56 2.08
N ASN A 16 7.08 1.03 3.27
CA ASN A 16 7.72 0.75 4.57
C ASN A 16 6.89 -0.06 5.57
N PHE A 17 5.57 -0.09 5.44
CA PHE A 17 4.75 -0.85 6.37
C PHE A 17 4.49 -2.21 5.76
N PRO A 18 4.84 -3.31 6.47
CA PRO A 18 4.39 -4.63 6.07
C PRO A 18 2.87 -4.58 5.89
N LYS A 19 2.37 -5.18 4.79
CA LYS A 19 0.93 -5.26 4.53
C LYS A 19 0.18 -5.80 5.75
N GLU A 20 0.76 -6.79 6.41
CA GLU A 20 0.29 -7.38 7.66
C GLU A 20 0.16 -6.35 8.80
N TYR A 21 1.10 -5.41 8.92
CA TYR A 21 1.01 -4.35 9.92
C TYR A 21 -0.21 -3.47 9.66
N ILE A 22 -0.45 -3.08 8.40
CA ILE A 22 -1.59 -2.24 8.02
C ILE A 22 -2.91 -2.98 8.26
N GLU A 23 -2.98 -4.25 7.83
CA GLU A 23 -4.12 -5.11 8.04
C GLU A 23 -4.42 -5.30 9.52
N ARG A 24 -3.41 -5.61 10.33
CA ARG A 24 -3.52 -5.73 11.80
C ARG A 24 -3.95 -4.42 12.45
N SER A 25 -3.41 -3.28 12.01
CA SER A 25 -3.70 -1.97 12.61
C SER A 25 -5.14 -1.51 12.36
N LYS A 26 -5.69 -1.82 11.17
CA LYS A 26 -7.09 -1.50 10.82
C LYS A 26 -8.09 -2.58 11.22
N LYS A 27 -7.63 -3.79 11.57
CA LYS A 27 -8.45 -4.95 11.91
C LYS A 27 -9.42 -4.60 13.04
N GLN A 28 -10.71 -4.82 12.77
CA GLN A 28 -11.77 -4.73 13.78
C GLN A 28 -12.48 -6.07 13.87
N VAL A 29 -12.38 -6.71 15.03
CA VAL A 29 -13.03 -7.98 15.35
C VAL A 29 -14.31 -7.69 16.12
N PHE A 30 -15.45 -8.16 15.59
CA PHE A 30 -16.74 -8.07 16.27
C PHE A 30 -17.00 -9.27 17.17
N TYR A 31 -16.49 -10.44 16.77
CA TYR A 31 -16.60 -11.68 17.53
C TYR A 31 -15.40 -12.57 17.21
N GLU A 32 -14.88 -13.26 18.23
CA GLU A 32 -13.87 -14.30 18.09
C GLU A 32 -14.24 -15.44 19.04
N THR A 33 -14.09 -16.68 18.58
CA THR A 33 -14.29 -17.86 19.42
C THR A 33 -13.38 -17.77 20.66
N PRO A 34 -13.91 -17.93 21.89
CA PRO A 34 -13.09 -17.93 23.09
C PRO A 34 -11.98 -18.99 23.03
N LYS A 35 -10.76 -18.60 23.46
CA LYS A 35 -9.64 -19.55 23.54
C LYS A 35 -9.96 -20.65 24.56
N GLY A 36 -9.60 -21.89 24.24
CA GLY A 36 -9.80 -23.04 25.13
C GLY A 36 -11.20 -23.63 25.12
N ALA A 37 -12.04 -23.26 24.14
CA ALA A 37 -13.36 -23.86 23.96
C ALA A 37 -13.36 -24.83 22.74
N PRO A 38 -12.91 -26.09 22.90
CA PRO A 38 -12.76 -27.05 21.79
C PRO A 38 -14.08 -27.44 21.12
N GLN A 39 -15.18 -27.21 21.83
CA GLN A 39 -16.56 -27.42 21.35
C GLN A 39 -17.03 -26.39 20.32
N TYR A 40 -16.32 -25.26 20.17
CA TYR A 40 -16.57 -24.29 19.12
C TYR A 40 -15.44 -24.32 18.08
N LEU A 41 -15.82 -24.23 16.80
CA LEU A 41 -14.85 -24.01 15.74
C LEU A 41 -14.23 -22.61 15.89
N ASN A 42 -12.92 -22.52 15.64
CA ASN A 42 -12.22 -21.24 15.60
C ASN A 42 -12.81 -20.36 14.48
N ARG A 43 -13.50 -19.29 14.87
CA ARG A 43 -14.15 -18.36 13.95
C ARG A 43 -13.96 -16.94 14.44
N THR A 44 -13.60 -16.06 13.50
CA THR A 44 -13.49 -14.62 13.73
C THR A 44 -14.44 -13.90 12.79
N VAL A 45 -15.33 -13.07 13.34
CA VAL A 45 -16.22 -12.19 12.57
C VAL A 45 -15.59 -10.81 12.55
N GLU A 46 -15.04 -10.45 11.41
CA GLU A 46 -14.28 -9.21 11.22
C GLU A 46 -15.01 -8.21 10.33
N ARG A 47 -14.72 -6.94 10.53
CA ARG A 47 -15.17 -5.88 9.62
C ARG A 47 -14.47 -6.01 8.28
N LYS A 48 -15.25 -6.24 7.22
CA LYS A 48 -14.75 -6.27 5.83
C LYS A 48 -14.91 -4.94 5.09
N ARG A 49 -15.83 -4.08 5.54
CA ARG A 49 -16.21 -2.85 4.84
C ARG A 49 -15.76 -1.62 5.63
N TYR A 50 -14.67 -1.02 5.18
CA TYR A 50 -14.16 0.24 5.71
C TYR A 50 -14.54 1.40 4.78
N ARG A 51 -14.75 2.58 5.36
CA ARG A 51 -14.84 3.82 4.59
C ARG A 51 -13.44 4.42 4.51
N TYR A 52 -12.82 4.26 3.35
CA TYR A 52 -11.57 4.92 3.03
C TYR A 52 -11.80 6.41 2.76
N THR A 53 -10.92 7.23 3.34
CA THR A 53 -10.90 8.69 3.26
C THR A 53 -9.46 9.12 2.96
N THR A 54 -9.14 10.41 3.15
CA THR A 54 -7.77 10.91 3.03
C THR A 54 -6.84 10.37 4.12
N ASN A 55 -7.39 9.94 5.26
CA ASN A 55 -6.62 9.38 6.38
C ASN A 55 -6.12 7.98 6.06
N ARG A 56 -4.86 7.71 6.42
CA ARG A 56 -4.24 6.40 6.20
C ARG A 56 -4.86 5.33 7.13
N PRO A 57 -4.99 4.06 6.68
CA PRO A 57 -5.72 3.03 7.42
C PRO A 57 -5.19 2.71 8.83
N TRP A 58 -3.89 2.92 9.09
CA TRP A 58 -3.26 2.66 10.39
C TRP A 58 -3.35 3.84 11.37
N THR A 59 -3.98 4.95 11.00
CA THR A 59 -4.06 6.17 11.83
C THR A 59 -5.26 6.14 12.78
N GLY A 60 -5.12 6.82 13.93
CA GLY A 60 -6.22 6.99 14.89
C GLY A 60 -7.45 7.69 14.28
N HIS A 61 -7.25 8.69 13.42
CA HIS A 61 -8.32 9.38 12.71
C HIS A 61 -9.13 8.44 11.80
N PHE A 62 -8.47 7.54 11.08
CA PHE A 62 -9.16 6.53 10.27
C PHE A 62 -9.98 5.59 11.15
N ARG A 63 -9.44 5.16 12.30
CA ARG A 63 -10.15 4.33 13.29
C ARG A 63 -11.37 5.05 13.85
N GLN A 64 -11.26 6.33 14.19
CA GLN A 64 -12.37 7.16 14.69
C GLN A 64 -13.49 7.28 13.65
N GLN A 65 -13.15 7.51 12.38
CA GLN A 65 -14.14 7.58 11.30
C GLN A 65 -14.83 6.23 11.02
N ASN A 66 -14.16 5.13 11.36
CA ASN A 66 -14.61 3.76 11.18
C ASN A 66 -14.89 3.05 12.51
N MET A 67 -15.38 3.76 13.53
CA MET A 67 -15.65 3.15 14.84
C MET A 67 -16.56 1.91 14.75
N PRO A 68 -16.38 0.92 15.63
CA PRO A 68 -17.30 -0.20 15.77
C PRO A 68 -18.75 0.29 15.92
N GLY A 69 -19.71 -0.42 15.33
CA GLY A 69 -21.12 -0.01 15.29
C GLY A 69 -21.48 1.05 14.23
N THR A 70 -20.50 1.78 13.67
CA THR A 70 -20.77 2.75 12.61
C THR A 70 -21.01 2.04 11.27
N VAL A 71 -22.26 2.03 10.80
CA VAL A 71 -22.65 1.51 9.48
C VAL A 71 -22.87 2.68 8.51
N ARG A 72 -22.21 2.62 7.35
CA ARG A 72 -22.36 3.64 6.29
C ARG A 72 -22.70 2.96 4.97
N LYS A 73 -23.39 3.67 4.08
CA LYS A 73 -23.64 3.21 2.71
C LYS A 73 -22.30 2.96 1.99
N LYS A 74 -22.23 1.86 1.22
CA LYS A 74 -21.07 1.54 0.39
C LYS A 74 -20.91 2.63 -0.66
N VAL A 75 -19.68 3.10 -0.86
CA VAL A 75 -19.37 3.96 -1.98
C VAL A 75 -18.95 3.07 -3.14
N PHE A 76 -19.64 3.23 -4.27
CA PHE A 76 -19.30 2.54 -5.51
C PHE A 76 -18.19 3.33 -6.19
N VAL A 77 -17.13 2.61 -6.56
CA VAL A 77 -15.93 3.14 -7.20
C VAL A 77 -15.79 2.40 -8.52
N THR A 78 -15.39 3.10 -9.58
CA THR A 78 -15.11 2.50 -10.87
C THR A 78 -13.93 1.52 -10.72
N PRO A 79 -14.09 0.24 -11.09
CA PRO A 79 -12.98 -0.70 -10.96
C PRO A 79 -11.87 -0.32 -11.95
N ILE A 80 -10.66 -0.10 -11.42
CA ILE A 80 -9.45 0.10 -12.23
C ILE A 80 -8.65 -1.19 -12.15
N GLU A 81 -8.30 -1.75 -13.31
CA GLU A 81 -7.53 -2.98 -13.37
C GLU A 81 -6.06 -2.73 -13.04
N ASP A 82 -5.40 -1.92 -13.88
CA ASP A 82 -4.01 -1.51 -13.71
C ASP A 82 -3.93 -0.07 -13.21
N TRP A 83 -3.51 0.08 -11.95
CA TRP A 83 -3.29 1.41 -11.39
C TRP A 83 -2.11 2.11 -12.07
N SER A 84 -2.30 3.37 -12.46
CA SER A 84 -1.37 4.06 -13.37
C SER A 84 -0.84 5.41 -12.86
N TYR A 85 -1.21 5.85 -11.66
CA TYR A 85 -0.83 7.14 -11.10
C TYR A 85 0.00 6.98 -9.84
N PHE A 86 1.23 7.47 -9.84
CA PHE A 86 2.19 7.25 -8.78
C PHE A 86 2.53 8.55 -8.05
N ARG A 87 3.12 8.40 -6.87
CA ARG A 87 3.53 9.55 -6.07
C ARG A 87 4.64 10.33 -6.81
N GLY A 88 4.42 11.62 -6.94
CA GLY A 88 5.24 12.61 -7.64
C GLY A 88 5.04 12.65 -9.14
N ASP A 89 4.03 11.97 -9.67
CA ASP A 89 3.63 12.19 -11.06
C ASP A 89 3.20 13.65 -11.24
N ARG A 90 3.56 14.22 -12.39
CA ARG A 90 3.04 15.50 -12.83
C ARG A 90 1.72 15.28 -13.55
N ILE A 91 0.70 15.99 -13.09
CA ILE A 91 -0.65 15.89 -13.63
C ILE A 91 -1.22 17.26 -13.95
N GLU A 92 -2.22 17.28 -14.82
CA GLU A 92 -3.04 18.44 -15.14
C GLU A 92 -4.47 18.19 -14.66
N VAL A 93 -5.08 19.22 -14.06
CA VAL A 93 -6.48 19.17 -13.62
C VAL A 93 -7.42 19.58 -14.74
N LEU A 94 -8.42 18.75 -15.03
CA LEU A 94 -9.39 18.95 -16.10
C LEU A 94 -10.66 19.69 -15.66
N VAL A 95 -11.04 19.55 -14.39
CA VAL A 95 -12.33 20.01 -13.86
C VAL A 95 -12.14 20.73 -12.53
N GLY A 96 -13.03 21.69 -12.25
CA GLY A 96 -13.07 22.41 -10.97
C GLY A 96 -12.39 23.77 -11.02
N LYS A 97 -12.18 24.35 -9.83
CA LYS A 97 -11.65 25.72 -9.66
C LYS A 97 -10.26 25.92 -10.25
N ASP A 98 -9.43 24.87 -10.20
CA ASP A 98 -8.03 24.89 -10.60
C ASP A 98 -7.80 24.21 -11.96
N LYS A 99 -8.81 24.20 -12.84
CA LYS A 99 -8.70 23.64 -14.19
C LYS A 99 -7.52 24.24 -14.97
N GLY A 100 -6.77 23.38 -15.66
CA GLY A 100 -5.59 23.72 -16.46
C GLY A 100 -4.31 23.93 -15.64
N LYS A 101 -4.38 23.89 -14.31
CA LYS A 101 -3.17 23.94 -13.48
C LYS A 101 -2.49 22.58 -13.44
N HIS A 102 -1.17 22.63 -13.35
CA HIS A 102 -0.35 21.45 -13.10
C HIS A 102 -0.03 21.32 -11.61
N GLY A 103 0.16 20.08 -11.17
CA GLY A 103 0.60 19.77 -9.81
C GLY A 103 1.32 18.43 -9.75
N LEU A 104 1.95 18.17 -8.60
CA LEU A 104 2.59 16.90 -8.31
C LEU A 104 1.70 16.08 -7.38
N VAL A 105 1.59 14.78 -7.65
CA VAL A 105 0.81 13.86 -6.81
C VAL A 105 1.55 13.62 -5.49
N SER A 106 1.01 14.06 -4.35
CA SER A 106 1.62 13.78 -3.04
C SER A 106 1.16 12.49 -2.40
N GLN A 107 -0.11 12.14 -2.57
CA GLN A 107 -0.68 10.94 -1.97
C GLN A 107 -1.65 10.25 -2.93
N VAL A 108 -1.53 8.92 -3.00
CA VAL A 108 -2.42 8.03 -3.75
C VAL A 108 -3.32 7.25 -2.78
N ILE A 109 -4.61 7.12 -3.11
CA ILE A 109 -5.64 6.38 -2.35
C ILE A 109 -6.43 5.49 -3.34
N PRO A 110 -5.94 4.28 -3.63
CA PRO A 110 -6.53 3.40 -4.65
C PRO A 110 -7.94 2.94 -4.32
N GLU A 111 -8.29 2.78 -3.03
CA GLU A 111 -9.60 2.27 -2.60
C GLU A 111 -10.77 3.20 -2.95
N ARG A 112 -10.46 4.43 -3.35
CA ARG A 112 -11.40 5.49 -3.74
C ARG A 112 -11.14 6.04 -5.13
N ASN A 113 -10.15 5.53 -5.85
CA ASN A 113 -9.60 6.14 -7.07
C ASN A 113 -9.18 7.60 -6.88
N TRP A 114 -8.61 7.91 -5.73
CA TRP A 114 -8.27 9.28 -5.37
C TRP A 114 -6.78 9.54 -5.38
N VAL A 115 -6.43 10.76 -5.72
CA VAL A 115 -5.09 11.34 -5.55
C VAL A 115 -5.19 12.73 -4.94
N ILE A 116 -4.22 13.04 -4.11
CA ILE A 116 -4.01 14.37 -3.54
C ILE A 116 -2.83 14.99 -4.26
N VAL A 117 -2.99 16.26 -4.62
CA VAL A 117 -2.12 16.98 -5.53
C VAL A 117 -1.70 18.27 -4.88
N ASP A 118 -0.40 18.50 -4.79
CA ASP A 118 0.13 19.62 -4.00
C ASP A 118 -0.26 20.97 -4.61
N GLY A 119 -0.77 21.86 -3.74
CA GLY A 119 -1.12 23.24 -4.13
C GLY A 119 -2.37 23.37 -5.02
N VAL A 120 -3.09 22.27 -5.27
CA VAL A 120 -4.24 22.23 -6.18
C VAL A 120 -5.48 21.67 -5.48
N ASN A 121 -6.66 22.18 -5.83
CA ASN A 121 -7.94 21.75 -5.28
C ASN A 121 -7.97 21.78 -3.74
N TRP A 122 -7.50 22.89 -3.15
CA TRP A 122 -7.40 23.04 -1.71
C TRP A 122 -8.57 23.86 -1.13
N HIS A 123 -8.82 23.65 0.15
CA HIS A 123 -9.77 24.41 0.96
C HIS A 123 -9.09 24.88 2.26
N TYR A 124 -9.64 25.90 2.90
CA TYR A 124 -9.18 26.32 4.22
C TYR A 124 -9.83 25.46 5.31
N ARG A 125 -9.06 25.01 6.29
CA ARG A 125 -9.56 24.38 7.51
C ARG A 125 -8.78 24.87 8.73
N THR A 126 -9.48 25.03 9.84
CA THR A 126 -8.86 25.40 11.12
C THR A 126 -8.35 24.16 11.83
N VAL A 127 -7.15 24.22 12.40
CA VAL A 127 -6.50 23.11 13.11
C VAL A 127 -6.09 23.57 14.50
N GLY A 128 -6.23 22.67 15.50
CA GLY A 128 -5.79 22.90 16.87
C GLY A 128 -6.60 23.94 17.63
N ALA A 129 -7.90 24.07 17.34
CA ALA A 129 -8.78 24.95 18.10
C ALA A 129 -9.05 24.33 19.49
N GLU A 130 -8.85 25.14 20.54
CA GLU A 130 -9.02 24.75 21.94
C GLU A 130 -9.66 25.92 22.72
N ASP A 131 -10.08 25.68 23.95
CA ASP A 131 -10.67 26.73 24.80
C ASP A 131 -9.64 27.84 25.05
N GLY A 132 -9.92 29.05 24.56
CA GLY A 132 -9.02 30.21 24.62
C GLY A 132 -8.03 30.35 23.46
N PHE A 133 -7.99 29.40 22.52
CA PHE A 133 -7.19 29.49 21.30
C PHE A 133 -8.04 29.22 20.04
N PRO A 134 -8.25 30.21 19.15
CA PRO A 134 -9.13 30.06 18.00
C PRO A 134 -8.65 29.05 16.94
N GLY A 135 -7.44 28.51 17.07
CA GLY A 135 -6.82 27.61 16.10
C GLY A 135 -6.12 28.35 14.96
N ILE A 136 -5.39 27.61 14.14
CA ILE A 136 -4.67 28.15 12.98
C ILE A 136 -5.41 27.77 11.69
N LEU A 137 -5.64 28.75 10.82
CA LEU A 137 -6.21 28.52 9.49
C LEU A 137 -5.14 27.98 8.54
N ILE A 138 -5.32 26.76 8.04
CA ILE A 138 -4.36 26.08 7.16
C ILE A 138 -5.04 25.71 5.84
N ARG A 139 -4.29 25.76 4.74
CA ARG A 139 -4.73 25.22 3.44
C ARG A 139 -4.55 23.71 3.44
N SER A 140 -5.61 22.99 3.10
CA SER A 140 -5.61 21.53 2.99
C SER A 140 -6.09 21.13 1.60
N GLU A 141 -5.29 20.34 0.90
CA GLU A 141 -5.63 19.77 -0.39
C GLU A 141 -6.81 18.80 -0.25
N ALA A 142 -7.71 18.83 -1.22
CA ALA A 142 -8.81 17.88 -1.34
C ALA A 142 -8.50 16.83 -2.42
N PRO A 143 -8.97 15.59 -2.26
CA PRO A 143 -8.70 14.54 -3.24
C PRO A 143 -9.41 14.81 -4.57
N LEU A 144 -8.76 14.42 -5.65
CA LEU A 144 -9.28 14.42 -7.03
C LEU A 144 -9.47 12.98 -7.51
N ASP A 145 -10.50 12.74 -8.33
CA ASP A 145 -10.75 11.44 -8.93
C ASP A 145 -9.84 11.22 -10.16
N VAL A 146 -9.09 10.13 -10.12
CA VAL A 146 -8.15 9.73 -11.18
C VAL A 146 -8.82 9.57 -12.55
N THR A 147 -10.08 9.13 -12.58
CA THR A 147 -10.75 8.75 -13.83
C THR A 147 -11.37 9.92 -14.58
N LYS A 148 -11.68 11.02 -13.88
CA LYS A 148 -12.48 12.12 -14.45
C LYS A 148 -11.82 13.48 -14.31
N ASP A 149 -11.09 13.70 -13.23
CA ASP A 149 -10.70 15.05 -12.85
C ASP A 149 -9.28 15.41 -13.32
N ILE A 150 -8.45 14.43 -13.71
CA ILE A 150 -7.03 14.62 -13.97
C ILE A 150 -6.51 13.83 -15.17
N ARG A 151 -5.36 14.27 -15.71
CA ARG A 151 -4.54 13.55 -16.69
C ARG A 151 -3.05 13.62 -16.35
N LEU A 152 -2.28 12.63 -16.81
CA LEU A 152 -0.82 12.71 -16.77
C LEU A 152 -0.34 13.80 -17.72
N VAL A 153 0.72 14.50 -17.32
CA VAL A 153 1.37 15.50 -18.16
C VAL A 153 2.53 14.87 -18.91
N ASP A 154 2.58 15.12 -20.22
CA ASP A 154 3.68 14.67 -21.05
C ASP A 154 4.95 15.49 -20.73
N PRO A 155 6.10 14.85 -20.43
CA PRO A 155 7.34 15.57 -20.17
C PRO A 155 7.85 16.41 -21.36
N SER A 156 7.38 16.17 -22.59
CA SER A 156 7.87 16.90 -23.76
C SER A 156 7.32 18.29 -23.97
N ASP A 157 6.02 18.45 -23.79
CA ASP A 157 5.28 19.67 -24.11
C ASP A 157 4.48 20.19 -22.92
N LEU A 158 4.53 19.49 -21.79
CA LEU A 158 3.90 19.87 -20.54
C LEU A 158 2.38 19.95 -20.61
N GLN A 159 1.74 19.32 -21.60
CA GLN A 159 0.29 19.26 -21.72
C GLN A 159 -0.25 17.92 -21.22
N GLY A 160 -1.45 17.95 -20.66
CA GLY A 160 -2.22 16.77 -20.28
C GLY A 160 -2.43 15.84 -21.48
N CYS A 161 -2.08 14.58 -21.31
CA CYS A 161 -2.16 13.57 -22.35
C CYS A 161 -2.85 12.31 -21.82
N ASP A 162 -3.46 11.57 -22.74
CA ASP A 162 -3.89 10.20 -22.47
C ASP A 162 -2.68 9.27 -22.71
N PHE A 163 -2.61 8.18 -21.95
CA PHE A 163 -1.47 7.26 -21.95
C PHE A 163 -1.91 5.81 -22.21
N GLU A 164 -0.96 4.99 -22.63
CA GLU A 164 -1.10 3.55 -22.73
C GLU A 164 0.10 2.85 -22.08
N TRP A 165 -0.09 1.61 -21.63
CA TRP A 165 1.01 0.79 -21.14
C TRP A 165 1.62 -0.01 -22.30
N ARG A 166 2.93 0.14 -22.49
CA ARG A 166 3.70 -0.65 -23.46
C ARG A 166 4.90 -1.32 -22.77
N TYR A 167 5.49 -2.30 -23.44
CA TYR A 167 6.74 -2.91 -23.00
C TYR A 167 7.90 -2.37 -23.84
N THR A 168 9.01 -2.05 -23.20
CA THR A 168 10.27 -1.73 -23.88
C THR A 168 10.93 -3.00 -24.43
N GLU A 169 11.97 -2.84 -25.24
CA GLU A 169 12.78 -3.96 -25.77
C GLU A 169 13.42 -4.77 -24.64
N ASP A 170 13.75 -4.12 -23.52
CA ASP A 170 14.26 -4.75 -22.29
C ASP A 170 13.19 -5.53 -21.49
N GLY A 171 11.92 -5.46 -21.93
CA GLY A 171 10.78 -6.09 -21.26
C GLY A 171 10.20 -5.29 -20.08
N GLU A 172 10.61 -4.04 -19.89
CA GLU A 172 10.06 -3.18 -18.83
C GLU A 172 8.70 -2.60 -19.24
N LYS A 173 7.72 -2.67 -18.33
CA LYS A 173 6.39 -2.08 -18.56
C LYS A 173 6.43 -0.58 -18.27
N VAL A 174 6.25 0.25 -19.28
CA VAL A 174 6.31 1.71 -19.21
C VAL A 174 5.01 2.37 -19.69
N ARG A 175 4.74 3.57 -19.19
CA ARG A 175 3.63 4.40 -19.68
C ARG A 175 4.11 5.20 -20.87
N VAL A 176 3.34 5.23 -21.95
CA VAL A 176 3.65 5.98 -23.17
C VAL A 176 2.52 6.96 -23.46
N SER A 177 2.87 8.21 -23.71
CA SER A 177 1.94 9.25 -24.16
C SER A 177 1.40 8.88 -25.55
N MET A 178 0.08 8.79 -25.70
CA MET A 178 -0.51 8.49 -27.01
C MET A 178 -0.33 9.61 -28.02
N ARG A 179 -0.09 10.84 -27.55
CA ARG A 179 0.02 12.03 -28.40
C ARG A 179 1.42 12.21 -28.99
N THR A 180 2.47 12.03 -28.19
CA THR A 180 3.87 12.22 -28.63
C THR A 180 4.65 10.93 -28.78
N GLY A 181 4.12 9.81 -28.29
CA GLY A 181 4.83 8.53 -28.23
C GLY A 181 5.96 8.49 -27.20
N ARG A 182 6.13 9.53 -26.37
CA ARG A 182 7.20 9.56 -25.36
C ARG A 182 6.84 8.78 -24.11
N ILE A 183 7.87 8.23 -23.49
CA ILE A 183 7.75 7.48 -22.24
C ILE A 183 7.55 8.47 -21.08
N ILE A 184 6.54 8.19 -20.26
CA ILE A 184 6.26 8.88 -18.99
C ILE A 184 6.82 7.98 -17.87
N PRO A 185 8.04 8.26 -17.37
CA PRO A 185 8.68 7.40 -16.37
C PRO A 185 7.89 7.40 -15.07
N ILE A 186 8.04 6.35 -14.26
CA ILE A 186 7.55 6.34 -12.88
C ILE A 186 8.52 7.17 -12.05
N PRO A 187 8.07 8.23 -11.35
CA PRO A 187 8.94 9.09 -10.56
C PRO A 187 9.63 8.35 -9.42
N GLU A 188 10.87 8.74 -9.11
CA GLU A 188 11.64 8.16 -7.99
C GLU A 188 10.92 8.35 -6.64
N SER A 189 10.14 9.43 -6.51
CA SER A 189 9.29 9.70 -5.34
C SER A 189 8.27 8.61 -5.01
N ASN A 190 7.92 7.75 -5.98
CA ASN A 190 7.09 6.57 -5.73
C ASN A 190 7.83 5.50 -4.91
N ASN A 191 9.15 5.44 -5.06
CA ASN A 191 10.01 4.53 -4.30
C ASN A 191 10.34 5.06 -2.90
N HIS A 192 10.11 6.36 -2.66
CA HIS A 192 10.32 6.97 -1.35
C HIS A 192 9.45 6.29 -0.31
N THR A 193 10.00 6.20 0.89
CA THR A 193 9.42 5.53 2.03
C THR A 193 9.07 6.52 3.13
N HIS A 194 8.43 6.06 4.21
CA HIS A 194 8.09 6.95 5.32
C HIS A 194 9.36 7.42 6.03
N ASP A 195 10.31 6.50 6.22
CA ASP A 195 11.53 6.71 6.99
C ASP A 195 12.68 7.24 6.12
N TYR A 196 12.72 6.84 4.85
CA TYR A 196 13.82 7.16 3.94
C TYR A 196 13.31 7.82 2.67
N LYS A 197 14.02 8.86 2.22
CA LYS A 197 13.77 9.47 0.92
C LYS A 197 14.20 8.50 -0.19
N THR A 198 15.42 7.98 -0.15
CA THR A 198 15.92 7.05 -1.17
C THR A 198 16.62 5.85 -0.51
N LYS A 199 16.71 4.73 -1.22
CA LYS A 199 17.48 3.55 -0.75
C LYS A 199 18.95 3.88 -0.52
N ALA A 200 19.52 4.78 -1.33
CA ALA A 200 20.90 5.22 -1.21
C ALA A 200 21.18 6.06 0.04
N ALA A 201 20.16 6.68 0.63
CA ALA A 201 20.29 7.44 1.87
C ALA A 201 20.26 6.57 3.14
N TYR A 202 20.06 5.26 3.00
CA TYR A 202 20.09 4.33 4.12
C TYR A 202 21.52 4.16 4.64
N VAL A 203 21.67 4.25 5.96
CA VAL A 203 22.92 3.99 6.68
C VAL A 203 22.69 2.75 7.55
N GLU A 204 23.51 1.73 7.32
CA GLU A 204 23.45 0.47 8.08
C GLU A 204 23.75 0.73 9.57
N ARG A 205 22.89 0.21 10.46
CA ARG A 205 23.11 0.30 11.90
C ARG A 205 23.83 -0.94 12.41
N GLU A 206 25.03 -0.74 12.94
CA GLU A 206 25.82 -1.81 13.55
C GLU A 206 25.03 -2.56 14.64
N GLY A 207 25.06 -3.90 14.57
CA GLY A 207 24.49 -4.82 15.57
C GLY A 207 22.99 -5.11 15.46
N LYS A 208 22.21 -4.28 14.76
CA LYS A 208 20.77 -4.55 14.51
C LYS A 208 20.46 -4.90 13.06
N ASP A 209 21.22 -4.33 12.14
CA ASP A 209 21.03 -4.56 10.71
C ASP A 209 22.04 -5.59 10.23
N THR A 210 21.59 -6.54 9.42
CA THR A 210 22.46 -7.55 8.81
C THR A 210 23.13 -6.95 7.57
N PRO A 211 24.46 -7.00 7.45
CA PRO A 211 25.16 -6.41 6.32
C PRO A 211 24.87 -7.18 5.03
N ALA A 212 24.91 -6.48 3.91
CA ALA A 212 24.60 -7.06 2.60
C ALA A 212 25.53 -8.23 2.20
N THR A 213 26.74 -8.29 2.75
CA THR A 213 27.69 -9.38 2.53
C THR A 213 27.19 -10.70 3.08
N VAL A 214 26.72 -10.71 4.34
CA VAL A 214 26.18 -11.90 5.02
C VAL A 214 24.88 -12.37 4.35
N ILE A 215 24.02 -11.45 3.92
CA ILE A 215 22.75 -11.82 3.26
C ILE A 215 22.97 -12.48 1.89
N LYS A 216 24.00 -12.06 1.15
CA LYS A 216 24.30 -12.62 -0.18
C LYS A 216 25.02 -13.95 -0.13
N GLU A 217 25.53 -14.34 1.03
CA GLU A 217 26.19 -15.62 1.22
C GLU A 217 25.18 -16.76 1.05
N ILE A 218 25.44 -17.67 0.10
CA ILE A 218 24.58 -18.82 -0.14
C ILE A 218 24.99 -19.92 0.83
N THR A 219 24.29 -20.01 1.95
CA THR A 219 24.51 -21.04 2.99
C THR A 219 23.67 -22.30 2.76
N PHE A 220 22.58 -22.21 2.02
CA PHE A 220 21.66 -23.33 1.81
C PHE A 220 22.27 -24.40 0.90
N GLN A 221 22.35 -25.63 1.41
CA GLN A 221 22.74 -26.81 0.66
C GLN A 221 21.53 -27.75 0.52
N PRO A 222 21.13 -28.13 -0.70
CA PRO A 222 20.00 -29.02 -0.88
C PRO A 222 20.36 -30.44 -0.45
N LYS A 223 19.77 -30.91 0.66
CA LYS A 223 19.91 -32.29 1.18
C LYS A 223 18.57 -33.03 1.09
N LEU A 224 18.62 -34.37 1.08
CA LEU A 224 17.43 -35.24 1.11
C LEU A 224 17.01 -35.56 2.57
N CYS A 225 16.94 -34.54 3.42
CA CYS A 225 16.48 -34.64 4.80
C CYS A 225 15.51 -33.48 5.11
N THR A 226 14.74 -33.60 6.20
CA THR A 226 13.92 -32.47 6.67
C THR A 226 14.77 -31.50 7.49
N PHE A 227 14.27 -30.27 7.69
CA PHE A 227 14.93 -29.26 8.49
C PHE A 227 15.22 -29.75 9.92
N GLU A 228 14.28 -30.48 10.51
CA GLU A 228 14.43 -31.04 11.85
C GLU A 228 15.51 -32.13 11.90
N MET A 229 15.56 -33.00 10.89
CA MET A 229 16.58 -34.05 10.80
C MET A 229 17.98 -33.46 10.63
N ASP A 230 18.13 -32.43 9.77
CA ASP A 230 19.41 -31.75 9.54
C ASP A 230 19.93 -31.09 10.82
N ILE A 231 19.05 -30.42 11.58
CA ILE A 231 19.40 -29.83 12.87
C ILE A 231 19.74 -30.90 13.92
N MET A 232 19.02 -32.01 13.95
CA MET A 232 19.35 -33.11 14.87
C MET A 232 20.72 -33.69 14.57
N GLU A 233 21.05 -33.91 13.29
CA GLU A 233 22.36 -34.37 12.86
C GLU A 233 23.46 -33.35 13.19
N GLU A 234 23.24 -32.06 12.92
CA GLU A 234 24.20 -30.99 13.21
C GLU A 234 24.45 -30.80 14.71
N MET A 235 23.40 -30.89 15.53
CA MET A 235 23.50 -30.80 16.99
C MET A 235 23.91 -32.12 17.66
N GLY A 236 24.07 -33.22 16.90
CA GLY A 236 24.39 -34.54 17.44
C GLY A 236 23.29 -35.11 18.35
N ILE A 237 22.04 -34.78 18.09
CA ILE A 237 20.88 -35.26 18.85
C ILE A 237 20.47 -36.62 18.30
N GLU A 238 20.63 -37.66 19.11
CA GLU A 238 20.18 -39.02 18.80
C GLU A 238 18.79 -39.26 19.40
N GLU A 239 17.87 -39.83 18.59
CA GLU A 239 16.53 -40.22 19.02
C GLU A 239 16.32 -41.72 18.78
N ASP A 240 16.54 -42.50 19.82
CA ASP A 240 16.41 -43.96 19.78
C ASP A 240 14.95 -44.44 19.84
N ARG A 241 14.01 -43.58 20.22
CA ARG A 241 12.61 -43.98 20.39
C ARG A 241 11.93 -44.08 19.03
N VAL A 242 11.35 -45.25 18.76
CA VAL A 242 10.53 -45.47 17.56
C VAL A 242 9.12 -44.92 17.79
N PRO A 243 8.60 -44.04 16.92
CA PRO A 243 7.22 -43.57 17.01
C PRO A 243 6.23 -44.74 16.97
N LYS A 244 5.35 -44.83 17.95
CA LYS A 244 4.28 -45.85 17.95
C LYS A 244 3.33 -45.59 16.79
N LYS A 245 2.85 -46.65 16.14
CA LYS A 245 1.83 -46.55 15.08
C LYS A 245 0.60 -45.82 15.61
N SER A 246 0.16 -44.78 14.91
CA SER A 246 -1.06 -44.05 15.17
C SER A 246 -2.03 -44.21 13.99
N PHE A 247 -3.33 -44.18 14.29
CA PHE A 247 -4.37 -44.19 13.27
C PHE A 247 -4.84 -42.75 13.05
N TRP A 248 -5.01 -42.37 11.79
CA TRP A 248 -5.58 -41.10 11.38
C TRP A 248 -6.91 -41.40 10.68
N TYR A 249 -8.02 -40.89 11.23
CA TYR A 249 -9.39 -41.09 10.73
C TYR A 249 -10.13 -39.76 10.59
#